data_AF-A0A3N5VRA2-F1
#
_entry.id   AF-A0A3N5VRA2-F1
#
_cell.length_a   1.000
_cell.length_b   1.000
_cell.length_c   1.000
_cell.angle_alpha   90.00
_cell.angle_beta   90.00
_cell.angle_gamma   90.00
#
_symmetry.space_group_name_H-M   'P 1'
#
loop_
_entity.id
_entity.type
_entity.pdbx_description
1 polymer ?
#
loop_
_entity_poly.entity_id
_entity_poly.type
_entity_poly.pdbx_seq_one_letter_code
_entity_poly.pdbx_strand_id
1 'polypeptide(L)' 'NSAGVIIDALRCAKLALDRGISGPLVGPASYFMKSPPKQFKDNIAREMTEAFISGEK' A
#
# COMPACT_ATOMS: atom_id res chain seq x y z
N ASN A 1 4.52 -15.72 -9.78
CA ASN A 1 4.46 -14.41 -10.47
C ASN A 1 4.27 -13.33 -9.41
N SER A 2 5.31 -12.56 -9.08
CA SER A 2 5.28 -11.57 -8.00
C SER A 2 5.92 -10.23 -8.36
N ALA A 3 6.54 -10.13 -9.54
CA ALA A 3 7.24 -8.92 -9.96
C ALA A 3 6.29 -7.71 -10.06
N GLY A 4 5.09 -7.90 -10.62
CA GLY A 4 4.08 -6.83 -10.72
C GLY A 4 3.67 -6.27 -9.36
N VAL A 5 3.37 -7.14 -8.39
CA VAL A 5 2.99 -6.74 -7.03
C VAL A 5 4.10 -5.94 -6.34
N ILE A 6 5.36 -6.34 -6.52
CA ILE A 6 6.49 -5.64 -5.91
C ILE A 6 6.74 -4.26 -6.57
N ILE A 7 6.52 -4.14 -7.88
CA ILE A 7 6.62 -2.85 -8.57
C ILE A 7 5.62 -1.84 -7.99
N ASP A 8 4.37 -2.24 -7.78
CA ASP A 8 3.35 -1.33 -7.24
C ASP A 8 3.58 -1.00 -5.76
N ALA A 9 4.06 -1.96 -4.97
CA ALA A 9 4.49 -1.71 -3.59
C ALA A 9 5.65 -0.69 -3.51
N LEU A 10 6.65 -0.80 -4.40
CA LEU A 10 7.77 0.14 -4.49
C LEU A 10 7.32 1.55 -4.88
N ARG A 11 6.37 1.68 -5.80
CA ARG A 11 5.78 2.97 -6.18
C ARG A 11 5.06 3.62 -5.00
N CYS A 12 4.31 2.84 -4.21
CA CYS A 12 3.68 3.33 -2.99
C CYS A 12 4.71 3.80 -1.95
N ALA A 13 5.82 3.07 -1.79
CA ALA A 13 6.91 3.49 -0.91
C ALA A 13 7.56 4.81 -1.38
N LYS A 14 7.74 5.00 -2.69
CA LYS A 14 8.25 6.25 -3.25
C LYS A 14 7.28 7.42 -3.01
N LEU A 15 5.98 7.21 -3.21
CA LEU A 15 4.95 8.22 -2.90
C LEU A 15 4.96 8.62 -1.42
N ALA A 16 5.10 7.65 -0.51
CA ALA A 16 5.19 7.94 0.92
C ALA A 16 6.42 8.81 1.25
N LEU A 17 7.58 8.48 0.66
CA LEU A 17 8.80 9.27 0.82
C LEU A 17 8.61 10.71 0.33
N ASP A 18 7.98 10.89 -0.83
CA ASP A 18 7.72 12.22 -1.41
C ASP A 18 6.75 13.06 -0.57
N ARG A 19 5.85 12.39 0.15
CA ARG A 19 4.89 13.03 1.06
C ARG A 19 5.41 13.18 2.50
N GLY A 20 6.65 12.77 2.78
CA GLY A 20 7.21 12.79 4.14
C GLY A 20 6.52 11.83 5.11
N ILE A 21 5.81 10.81 4.61
CA ILE A 21 5.12 9.81 5.41
C ILE A 21 6.13 8.73 5.82
N SER A 22 6.16 8.42 7.11
CA SER A 22 7.02 7.38 7.69
C SER A 22 6.20 6.27 8.36
N GLY A 23 6.83 5.12 8.57
CA GLY A 23 6.20 3.95 9.14
C GLY A 23 5.43 3.10 8.12
N PRO A 24 4.69 2.08 8.58
CA PRO A 24 4.02 1.13 7.69
C PRO A 24 2.86 1.77 6.91
N LEU A 25 2.86 1.60 5.59
CA LEU A 25 1.74 1.99 4.72
C LEU A 25 0.61 0.98 4.84
N VAL A 26 -0.22 1.10 5.86
CA VAL A 26 -1.21 0.07 6.25
C VAL A 26 -2.11 -0.35 5.08
N GLY A 27 -2.63 0.58 4.27
CA GLY A 27 -3.43 0.25 3.08
C GLY A 27 -2.63 -0.60 2.07
N PRO A 28 -1.59 -0.03 1.43
CA PRO A 28 -0.74 -0.75 0.48
C PRO A 28 -0.17 -2.07 1.01
N ALA A 29 0.32 -2.10 2.26
CA ALA A 29 0.86 -3.31 2.87
C ALA A 29 -0.18 -4.43 2.96
N SER A 30 -1.42 -4.09 3.33
CA SER A 30 -2.53 -5.05 3.45
C SER A 30 -3.00 -5.60 2.11
N TYR A 31 -2.71 -4.90 1.00
CA TYR A 31 -3.09 -5.34 -0.33
C TYR A 31 -1.97 -6.12 -1.04
N PHE A 32 -0.71 -5.77 -0.81
CA PHE A 32 0.42 -6.37 -1.52
C PHE A 32 1.12 -7.51 -0.75
N MET A 33 0.96 -7.59 0.58
CA MET A 33 1.72 -8.52 1.43
C MET A 33 0.82 -9.57 2.07
N LYS A 34 1.34 -10.80 2.19
CA LYS A 34 0.63 -11.91 2.89
C LYS A 34 0.55 -11.72 4.41
N SER A 35 1.52 -11.01 4.98
CA SER A 35 1.64 -10.78 6.42
C SER A 35 1.77 -9.28 6.70
N PRO A 36 0.70 -8.50 6.47
CA PRO A 36 0.70 -7.08 6.75
C PRO A 36 0.65 -6.79 8.26
N PRO A 37 1.03 -5.58 8.70
CA PRO A 37 0.91 -5.15 10.09
C PRO A 37 -0.53 -5.19 10.62
N LYS A 38 -1.53 -5.03 9.74
CA LYS A 38 -2.96 -5.16 10.04
C LYS A 38 -3.64 -5.88 8.90
N GLN A 39 -4.42 -6.91 9.21
CA GLN A 39 -5.14 -7.69 8.20
C GLN A 39 -6.47 -7.03 7.85
N PHE A 40 -6.80 -7.00 6.56
CA PHE A 40 -8.09 -6.53 6.04
C PHE A 40 -8.60 -7.50 4.98
N LYS A 41 -9.89 -7.42 4.66
CA LYS A 41 -10.42 -8.07 3.46
C LYS A 41 -9.83 -7.40 2.21
N ASP A 42 -9.57 -8.18 1.17
CA ASP A 42 -8.89 -7.71 -0.06
C ASP A 42 -9.58 -6.49 -0.70
N ASN A 43 -10.91 -6.44 -0.71
CA ASN A 43 -11.66 -5.31 -1.26
C ASN A 43 -11.39 -4.01 -0.50
N ILE A 44 -11.36 -4.08 0.83
CA ILE A 44 -11.05 -2.95 1.71
C ILE A 44 -9.58 -2.54 1.56
N ALA A 45 -8.66 -3.51 1.51
CA ALA A 45 -7.24 -3.24 1.30
C ALA A 45 -6.99 -2.54 -0.05
N ARG A 46 -7.71 -2.94 -1.10
CA ARG A 46 -7.69 -2.27 -2.41
C ARG A 46 -8.19 -0.84 -2.32
N GLU A 47 -9.36 -0.60 -1.72
CA GLU A 47 -9.92 0.75 -1.56
C GLU A 47 -8.98 1.68 -0.76
N MET A 48 -8.38 1.16 0.31
CA MET A 48 -7.39 1.90 1.09
C MET A 48 -6.12 2.21 0.30
N THR A 49 -5.71 1.31 -0.59
CA THR A 49 -4.53 1.50 -1.46
C THR A 49 -4.82 2.54 -2.53
N GLU A 50 -5.98 2.50 -3.18
CA GLU A 50 -6.41 3.50 -4.16
C GLU A 50 -6.52 4.89 -3.52
N ALA A 51 -7.12 5.01 -2.33
CA ALA A 51 -7.20 6.27 -1.59
C ALA A 51 -5.81 6.81 -1.21
N PHE A 52 -4.87 5.92 -0.85
CA PHE A 52 -3.48 6.32 -0.62
C PHE A 52 -2.83 6.82 -1.92
N ILE A 53 -3.04 6.14 -3.05
CA ILE A 53 -2.49 6.57 -4.35
C ILE A 53 -3.06 7.93 -4.76
N SER A 54 -4.37 8.14 -4.63
CA SER A 54 -5.04 9.41 -4.99
C SER A 54 -4.69 10.59 -4.07
N GLY A 55 -4.14 10.33 -2.89
CA GLY A 55 -3.79 11.37 -1.92
C GLY A 55 -4.99 11.87 -1.09
N GLU A 56 -6.09 11.12 -1.08
CA GLU A 56 -7.26 11.38 -0.24
C GLU A 56 -7.02 11.06 1.25
N LYS A 57 -5.93 10.36 1.58
CA LYS A 57 -5.50 10.01 2.95
C LYS A 57 -3.99 9.99 3.11
#